data_AF-A0A2D6BUM9-F1
#
_entry.id   AF-A0A2D6BUM9-F1
#
_cell.length_a   1.000
_cell.length_b   1.000
_cell.length_c   1.000
_cell.angle_alpha   90.00
_cell.angle_beta   90.00
_cell.angle_gamma   90.00
#
_symmetry.space_group_name_H-M   'P 1'
#
loop_
_entity.id
_entity.type
_entity.pdbx_description
1 polymer ?
#
loop_
_entity_poly.entity_id
_entity_poly.type
_entity_poly.pdbx_seq_one_letter_code
_entity_poly.pdbx_strand_id
1 'polypeptide(L)'
;MVNQVVPAGDLEERTLALASRLAHGPTVAYRYMKENLNRAVRGDVMECLDLEATHHIHTGFTKDHREATKAFVEKREPVFEGR
;
A
#
# COMPACT_ATOMS: atom_id res chain seq x y z
N MET A 1 10.99 11.46 15.39
CA MET A 1 11.05 9.98 15.34
C MET A 1 11.27 9.58 13.88
N VAL A 2 12.08 8.57 13.60
CA VAL A 2 12.39 8.10 12.22
C VAL A 2 12.11 6.61 12.11
N ASN A 3 11.77 6.13 10.91
CA ASN A 3 11.46 4.71 10.67
C ASN A 3 12.70 3.81 10.63
N GLN A 4 13.84 4.33 10.16
CA GLN A 4 15.10 3.59 10.04
C GLN A 4 16.30 4.54 10.17
N VAL A 5 17.40 4.06 10.74
CA VAL A 5 18.71 4.73 10.78
C VAL A 5 19.73 3.80 10.14
N VAL A 6 20.52 4.33 9.21
CA VAL A 6 21.50 3.55 8.44
C VAL A 6 22.83 4.32 8.35
N PRO A 7 23.97 3.64 8.11
CA PRO A 7 25.23 4.30 7.79
C PRO A 7 25.07 5.26 6.60
N ALA A 8 25.86 6.34 6.59
CA ALA A 8 25.75 7.36 5.55
C ALA A 8 25.94 6.81 4.13
N GLY A 9 26.84 5.83 3.96
CA GLY A 9 27.09 5.18 2.66
C GLY A 9 25.92 4.34 2.13
N ASP A 10 25.02 3.89 3.01
CA ASP A 10 23.92 2.99 2.65
C ASP A 10 22.61 3.77 2.39
N LEU A 11 22.58 5.08 2.69
CA LEU A 11 21.35 5.88 2.70
C LEU A 11 20.63 5.86 1.35
N GLU A 12 21.37 6.05 0.26
CA GLU A 12 20.81 6.08 -1.08
C GLU A 12 20.24 4.72 -1.49
N GLU A 13 21.02 3.65 -1.31
CA GLU A 13 20.59 2.28 -1.62
C GLU A 13 19.30 1.92 -0.88
N ARG A 14 19.24 2.19 0.43
CA ARG A 14 18.08 1.87 1.26
C ARG A 14 16.85 2.70 0.88
N THR A 15 17.06 3.96 0.53
CA THR A 15 15.98 4.85 0.05
C THR A 15 15.41 4.35 -1.28
N LEU A 16 16.28 4.02 -2.24
CA LEU A 16 15.87 3.52 -3.56
C LEU A 16 15.22 2.14 -3.46
N ALA A 17 15.70 1.26 -2.58
CA ALA A 17 15.08 -0.04 -2.32
C ALA A 17 13.64 0.13 -1.79
N LEU A 18 13.42 1.06 -0.86
CA LEU A 18 12.08 1.36 -0.36
C LEU A 18 11.18 1.96 -1.45
N ALA A 19 11.69 2.94 -2.19
CA ALA A 19 10.95 3.59 -3.28
C ALA A 19 10.57 2.58 -4.38
N SER A 20 11.51 1.71 -4.77
CA SER A 20 11.29 0.65 -5.75
C SER A 20 10.21 -0.32 -5.27
N ARG A 21 10.28 -0.78 -4.02
CA ARG A 21 9.25 -1.66 -3.46
C ARG A 21 7.85 -1.04 -3.50
N LEU A 22 7.73 0.25 -3.19
CA LEU A 22 6.46 0.97 -3.24
C LEU A 22 5.97 1.18 -4.69
N ALA A 23 6.87 1.46 -5.63
CA ALA A 23 6.54 1.66 -7.03
C ALA A 23 6.03 0.37 -7.70
N HIS A 24 6.56 -0.79 -7.29
CA HIS A 24 6.15 -2.11 -7.80
C HIS A 24 5.02 -2.75 -6.99
N GLY A 25 4.45 -2.06 -6.01
CA GLY A 25 3.31 -2.54 -5.23
C GLY A 25 1.95 -2.10 -5.79
N PRO A 26 0.83 -2.50 -5.15
CA PRO A 26 -0.51 -2.12 -5.58
C PRO A 26 -0.80 -0.65 -5.25
N THR A 27 -0.43 0.26 -6.16
CA THR A 27 -0.43 1.71 -5.90
C THR A 27 -1.82 2.27 -5.59
N VAL A 28 -2.90 1.69 -6.14
CA VAL A 28 -4.29 2.05 -5.79
C VAL A 28 -4.59 1.73 -4.33
N ALA A 29 -4.17 0.56 -3.84
CA ALA A 29 -4.35 0.19 -2.44
C ALA A 29 -3.51 1.08 -1.53
N TYR A 30 -2.25 1.36 -1.88
CA TYR A 30 -1.39 2.28 -1.12
C TYR A 30 -1.97 3.68 -1.01
N ARG A 31 -2.59 4.19 -2.08
CA ARG A 31 -3.28 5.48 -2.07
C ARG A 31 -4.37 5.52 -1.00
N TYR A 32 -5.28 4.54 -1.03
CA TYR A 32 -6.40 4.49 -0.09
C TYR A 32 -5.95 4.23 1.36
N MET A 33 -4.94 3.37 1.57
CA MET A 33 -4.36 3.17 2.90
C MET A 33 -3.80 4.47 3.46
N LYS A 34 -3.07 5.25 2.65
CA LYS A 34 -2.52 6.55 3.07
C LYS A 34 -3.64 7.56 3.38
N GLU A 35 -4.71 7.55 2.60
CA GLU A 35 -5.88 8.40 2.83
C GLU A 35 -6.60 8.05 4.14
N ASN A 36 -6.84 6.75 4.41
CA ASN A 36 -7.40 6.27 5.67
C ASN A 36 -6.58 6.72 6.87
N LEU A 37 -5.25 6.54 6.82
CA LEU A 37 -4.35 6.96 7.89
C LEU A 37 -4.39 8.47 8.12
N ASN A 38 -4.39 9.27 7.05
CA ASN A 38 -4.48 10.72 7.17
C ASN A 38 -5.82 11.17 7.78
N ARG A 39 -6.93 10.51 7.44
CA ARG A 39 -8.25 10.79 8.02
C ARG A 39 -8.30 10.39 9.49
N ALA A 40 -7.73 9.26 9.87
CA ALA A 40 -7.73 8.75 11.24
C ALA A 40 -7.02 9.66 12.26
N VAL A 41 -6.12 10.55 11.82
CA VAL A 41 -5.44 11.51 12.72
C VAL A 41 -6.41 12.53 13.34
N ARG A 42 -7.52 12.83 12.65
CA ARG A 42 -8.46 13.90 13.06
C ARG A 42 -9.95 13.52 12.98
N GLY A 43 -10.27 12.41 12.34
CA GLY A 43 -11.64 11.98 12.09
C GLY A 43 -12.28 11.26 13.28
N ASP A 44 -13.60 11.23 13.27
CA ASP A 44 -14.36 10.33 14.15
C ASP A 44 -14.16 8.87 13.73
N VAL A 45 -14.13 7.96 14.70
CA VAL A 45 -13.85 6.54 14.47
C VAL A 45 -14.90 5.91 13.55
N MET A 46 -16.18 6.25 13.69
CA MET A 46 -17.24 5.66 12.87
C MET A 46 -17.13 6.13 11.42
N GLU A 47 -16.87 7.43 11.20
CA GLU A 47 -16.63 7.95 9.85
C GLU A 47 -15.40 7.31 9.19
N CYS A 48 -14.33 7.07 9.96
CA CYS A 48 -13.14 6.41 9.45
C CYS A 48 -13.41 4.97 9.03
N LEU A 49 -14.22 4.22 9.79
CA LEU A 49 -14.59 2.84 9.46
C LEU A 49 -15.47 2.78 8.20
N ASP A 50 -16.43 3.69 8.05
CA ASP A 50 -17.28 3.77 6.85
C ASP A 50 -16.44 4.09 5.59
N LEU A 51 -15.47 5.00 5.73
CA LEU A 51 -14.54 5.35 4.65
C LEU A 51 -13.64 4.14 4.31
N GLU A 52 -13.12 3.45 5.32
CA GLU A 52 -12.28 2.27 5.12
C GLU A 52 -13.03 1.15 4.38
N ALA A 53 -14.29 0.88 4.75
CA ALA A 53 -15.12 -0.10 4.06
C ALA A 53 -15.29 0.24 2.57
N THR A 54 -15.57 1.50 2.26
CA THR A 54 -15.71 1.99 0.88
C THR A 54 -14.42 1.80 0.09
N HIS A 55 -13.29 2.22 0.65
CA HIS A 55 -11.97 2.03 0.05
C HIS A 55 -11.62 0.56 -0.16
N HIS A 56 -11.94 -0.30 0.81
CA HIS A 56 -11.69 -1.74 0.71
C HIS A 56 -12.45 -2.35 -0.47
N ILE A 57 -13.74 -2.01 -0.62
CA ILE A 57 -14.57 -2.45 -1.74
C ILE A 57 -13.96 -1.99 -3.08
N HIS A 58 -13.56 -0.73 -3.19
CA HIS A 58 -12.91 -0.22 -4.41
C HIS A 58 -11.63 -0.98 -4.74
N THR A 59 -10.78 -1.25 -3.75
CA THR A 59 -9.56 -2.04 -3.96
C THR A 59 -9.86 -3.48 -4.36
N GLY A 60 -10.96 -4.08 -3.86
CA GLY A 60 -11.36 -5.44 -4.23
C GLY A 60 -11.69 -5.62 -5.72
N PHE A 61 -12.07 -4.54 -6.41
CA PHE A 61 -12.40 -4.57 -7.84
C PHE A 61 -11.22 -4.27 -8.77
N THR A 62 -10.03 -3.97 -8.25
CA THR A 62 -8.85 -3.66 -9.09
C THR A 62 -8.28 -4.91 -9.75
N LYS A 63 -7.52 -4.71 -10.83
CA LYS A 63 -6.79 -5.83 -11.46
C LYS A 63 -5.70 -6.34 -10.52
N ASP A 64 -5.05 -5.43 -9.79
CA ASP A 64 -4.04 -5.77 -8.78
C ASP A 64 -4.57 -6.70 -7.70
N HIS A 65 -5.82 -6.51 -7.23
CA HIS A 65 -6.41 -7.41 -6.23
C HIS A 65 -6.70 -8.80 -6.80
N ARG A 66 -7.23 -8.85 -8.04
CA ARG A 66 -7.46 -10.13 -8.74
C ARG A 66 -6.15 -10.88 -8.98
N GLU A 67 -5.11 -10.15 -9.37
CA GLU A 67 -3.78 -10.69 -9.62
C GLU A 67 -3.12 -11.17 -8.33
N ALA A 68 -3.18 -10.40 -7.24
CA ALA A 68 -2.72 -10.84 -5.92
C ALA A 68 -3.39 -12.14 -5.48
N THR A 69 -4.72 -12.21 -5.61
CA THR A 69 -5.49 -13.40 -5.24
C THR A 69 -5.10 -14.61 -6.09
N LYS A 70 -4.95 -14.41 -7.40
CA LYS A 70 -4.51 -15.46 -8.34
C LYS A 70 -3.09 -15.93 -8.03
N ALA A 71 -2.15 -15.00 -7.88
CA ALA A 71 -0.75 -15.29 -7.57
C ALA A 71 -0.60 -16.04 -6.23
N PHE A 72 -1.41 -15.68 -5.23
CA PHE A 72 -1.46 -16.38 -3.94
C PHE A 72 -1.89 -17.84 -4.10
N VAL A 73 -2.97 -18.09 -4.85
CA VAL A 73 -3.44 -19.46 -5.14
C VAL A 73 -2.40 -20.26 -5.94
N GLU A 74 -1.75 -19.61 -6.90
CA GLU A 74 -0.71 -20.19 -7.76
C GLU A 74 0.67 -20.29 -7.09
N LYS A 75 0.83 -19.79 -5.85
CA LYS A 75 2.09 -19.74 -5.09
C LYS A 75 3.24 -19.08 -5.85
N ARG A 76 2.96 -18.00 -6.56
CA ARG A 76 3.94 -17.17 -7.26
C ARG A 76 3.90 -15.74 -6.75
N GLU A 77 4.92 -14.96 -7.07
CA GLU A 77 4.90 -13.53 -6.79
C GLU A 77 3.87 -12.81 -7.69
N PRO A 78 3.06 -11.90 -7.11
CA PRO A 78 2.14 -11.06 -7.89
C PRO A 78 2.90 -9.96 -8.63
N VAL A 79 2.41 -9.58 -9.80
CA VAL A 79 2.90 -8.42 -10.55
C VAL A 79 1.83 -7.34 -10.53
N PHE A 80 2.13 -6.21 -9.90
CA PHE A 80 1.19 -5.10 -9.79
C PHE A 80 1.37 -4.08 -10.91
N GLU A 81 0.25 -3.58 -11.44
CA GLU A 81 0.19 -2.58 -12.52
C GLU A 81 -0.40 -1.25 -12.05
N GLY A 82 -0.91 -1.16 -10.81
CA GLY A 82 -1.48 0.06 -10.25
C GLY A 82 -2.89 0.39 -10.74
N ARG A 83 -3.71 -0.63 -11.01
CA ARG A 83 -5.08 -0.48 -11.54
C ARG A 83 -5.99 -1.64 -11.19
#